data_AF-A0A1B9PKB4-F1
#
_entry.id   AF-A0A1B9PKB4-F1
#
_cell.length_a   1.000
_cell.length_b   1.000
_cell.length_c   1.000
_cell.angle_alpha   90.00
_cell.angle_beta   90.00
_cell.angle_gamma   90.00
#
_symmetry.space_group_name_H-M   'P 1'
#
loop_
_entity.id
_entity.type
_entity.pdbx_description
1 polymer ?
#
loop_
_entity_poly.entity_id
_entity_poly.type
_entity_poly.pdbx_seq_one_letter_code
_entity_poly.pdbx_strand_id
1 'polypeptide(L)'
;MIIMMLLSFVLIGAVLWWFFSRGNAASLNPVWMIFIVIISMIVIFSSGLRPEKFAVNNKVITEPLGPLSYDDKMRYLEDQLKASPNDAELWFEIGQGYLLNGELNAANICFGYVIRLTEEPTANQYAAKATAQYYLHSQLFDEDIEKLLDKALALDEYNQAALTLIASDHFVTFRYQKAINAWQKILDSERVDVDRVTIINSINQAKQLMQARR
;
A
#
# COMPACT_ATOMS: atom_id res chain seq x y z
N MET A 1 3.69 -20.40 -20.61
CA MET A 1 2.45 -19.96 -19.94
C MET A 1 1.19 -20.47 -20.64
N ILE A 2 0.96 -20.14 -21.92
CA ILE A 2 -0.25 -20.56 -22.68
C ILE A 2 -0.38 -22.10 -22.80
N ILE A 3 0.73 -22.82 -23.02
CA ILE A 3 0.74 -24.28 -23.17
C ILE A 3 0.30 -25.00 -21.88
N MET A 4 0.70 -24.49 -20.71
CA MET A 4 0.31 -25.07 -19.42
C MET A 4 -1.18 -24.81 -19.09
N MET A 5 -1.71 -23.66 -19.50
CA MET A 5 -3.13 -23.32 -19.36
C MET A 5 -4.00 -24.21 -20.25
N LEU A 6 -3.55 -24.47 -21.49
CA LEU A 6 -4.26 -25.38 -22.40
C LEU A 6 -4.26 -26.82 -21.87
N LEU A 7 -3.16 -27.29 -21.29
CA LEU A 7 -3.09 -28.61 -20.66
C LEU A 7 -4.04 -28.76 -19.47
N SER A 8 -4.24 -27.71 -18.66
CA SER A 8 -5.21 -27.76 -17.55
C SER A 8 -6.67 -27.82 -18.03
N PHE A 9 -7.01 -27.11 -19.11
CA PHE A 9 -8.36 -27.19 -19.69
C PHE A 9 -8.66 -28.56 -20.31
N VAL A 10 -7.66 -29.19 -20.94
CA VAL A 10 -7.79 -30.55 -21.48
C VAL A 10 -7.97 -31.58 -20.36
N LEU A 11 -7.21 -31.45 -19.26
CA LEU A 11 -7.37 -32.30 -18.08
C LEU A 11 -8.75 -32.17 -17.43
N ILE A 12 -9.23 -30.94 -17.25
CA ILE A 12 -10.57 -30.68 -16.69
C ILE A 12 -11.65 -31.25 -17.62
N GLY A 13 -11.52 -31.03 -18.94
CA GLY A 13 -12.44 -31.59 -19.93
C GLY A 13 -12.46 -33.11 -19.95
N ALA A 14 -11.29 -33.76 -19.83
CA ALA A 14 -11.18 -35.22 -19.76
C ALA A 14 -11.80 -35.79 -18.49
N VAL A 15 -11.62 -35.13 -17.34
CA VAL A 15 -12.23 -35.52 -16.07
C VAL A 15 -13.76 -35.37 -16.14
N LEU A 16 -14.26 -34.27 -16.70
CA LEU A 16 -15.70 -34.04 -16.88
C LEU A 16 -16.31 -35.04 -17.87
N TRP A 17 -15.62 -35.34 -18.99
CA TRP A 17 -16.06 -36.32 -19.98
C TRP A 17 -16.08 -37.74 -19.42
N TRP A 18 -15.05 -38.13 -18.67
CA TRP A 18 -15.00 -39.43 -17.98
C TRP A 18 -16.13 -39.58 -16.95
N PHE A 19 -16.47 -38.49 -16.24
CA PHE A 19 -17.57 -38.47 -15.27
C PHE A 19 -18.94 -38.54 -15.95
N PHE A 20 -19.14 -37.83 -17.06
CA PHE A 20 -20.40 -37.86 -17.82
C PHE A 20 -20.60 -39.19 -18.57
N SER A 21 -19.50 -39.83 -18.99
CA SER A 21 -19.51 -41.15 -19.64
C SER A 21 -19.92 -42.29 -18.70
N ARG A 22 -19.78 -42.13 -17.38
CA ARG A 22 -20.35 -43.08 -16.41
C ARG A 22 -21.71 -42.53 -15.99
N GLY A 23 -22.79 -43.11 -16.52
CA GLY A 23 -24.18 -42.66 -16.34
C GLY A 23 -24.77 -42.68 -14.92
N ASN A 24 -24.00 -42.35 -13.88
CA ASN A 24 -24.44 -42.17 -12.51
C ASN A 24 -24.29 -40.69 -12.09
N ALA A 25 -25.12 -39.82 -12.68
CA ALA A 25 -25.28 -38.43 -12.26
C ALA A 25 -26.16 -38.29 -10.99
N ALA A 26 -26.02 -39.20 -10.03
CA ALA A 26 -26.87 -39.24 -8.83
C ALA A 26 -26.04 -39.47 -7.55
N SER A 27 -25.13 -38.54 -7.28
CA SER A 27 -24.74 -38.02 -5.96
C SER A 27 -23.35 -37.39 -6.08
N LEU A 28 -23.32 -36.09 -6.41
CA LEU A 28 -22.12 -35.29 -6.25
C LEU A 28 -21.82 -35.22 -4.74
N ASN A 29 -20.94 -36.10 -4.26
CA ASN A 29 -20.53 -36.10 -2.86
C ASN A 29 -19.81 -34.76 -2.57
N PRO A 30 -20.30 -33.94 -1.62
CA PRO A 30 -19.77 -32.59 -1.36
C PRO A 30 -18.27 -32.59 -1.03
N VAL A 31 -17.72 -33.71 -0.57
CA VAL A 31 -16.28 -33.90 -0.32
C VAL A 31 -15.45 -33.67 -1.59
N TRP A 32 -15.93 -34.10 -2.76
CA TRP A 32 -15.21 -33.91 -4.03
C TRP A 32 -15.24 -32.46 -4.53
N MET A 33 -16.31 -31.71 -4.24
CA MET A 33 -16.37 -30.28 -4.56
C MET A 33 -15.39 -29.48 -3.70
N ILE A 34 -15.28 -29.82 -2.42
CA ILE A 34 -14.32 -29.19 -1.51
C ILE A 34 -12.88 -29.44 -2.00
N PHE A 35 -12.58 -30.65 -2.49
CA PHE A 35 -11.25 -30.99 -2.99
C PHE A 35 -10.84 -30.17 -4.23
N ILE A 36 -11.78 -29.94 -5.16
CA ILE A 36 -11.55 -29.12 -6.36
C ILE A 36 -11.31 -27.64 -6.00
N VAL A 37 -12.09 -27.11 -5.06
CA VAL A 37 -11.93 -25.72 -4.60
C VAL A 37 -10.58 -25.53 -3.91
N ILE A 38 -10.17 -26.46 -3.04
CA ILE A 38 -8.89 -26.38 -2.32
C ILE A 38 -7.71 -26.45 -3.30
N ILE A 39 -7.74 -27.37 -4.28
CA ILE A 39 -6.68 -27.47 -5.29
C ILE A 39 -6.63 -26.20 -6.14
N SER A 40 -7.79 -25.64 -6.54
CA SER A 40 -7.84 -24.38 -7.28
C SER A 40 -7.27 -23.21 -6.46
N MET A 41 -7.58 -23.13 -5.17
CA MET A 41 -7.04 -22.12 -4.26
C MET A 41 -5.51 -22.22 -4.12
N ILE A 42 -4.98 -23.44 -3.99
CA ILE A 42 -3.54 -23.69 -3.90
C ILE A 42 -2.82 -23.32 -5.21
N VAL A 43 -3.44 -23.55 -6.36
CA VAL A 43 -2.88 -23.13 -7.67
C VAL A 43 -2.88 -21.61 -7.80
N ILE A 44 -3.92 -20.91 -7.35
CA ILE A 44 -3.96 -19.44 -7.33
C ILE A 44 -2.87 -18.88 -6.40
N PHE A 45 -2.65 -19.50 -5.24
CA PHE A 45 -1.66 -19.04 -4.26
C PHE A 45 -0.22 -19.39 -4.66
N SER A 46 0.01 -20.54 -5.30
CA SER A 46 1.35 -20.98 -5.75
C SER A 46 1.79 -20.40 -7.09
N SER A 47 0.85 -19.89 -7.91
CA SER A 47 1.16 -19.23 -9.18
C SER A 47 1.67 -17.79 -9.04
N GLY A 48 1.80 -17.26 -7.81
CA GLY A 48 2.47 -15.97 -7.59
C GLY A 48 1.77 -14.78 -8.23
N LEU A 49 0.44 -14.83 -8.41
CA LEU A 49 -0.39 -13.70 -8.84
C LEU A 49 -0.40 -12.60 -7.78
N ARG A 50 0.73 -11.90 -7.66
CA ARG A 50 0.78 -10.56 -7.08
C ARG A 50 -0.06 -9.66 -7.98
N PRO A 51 -1.04 -8.90 -7.46
CA PRO A 51 -1.74 -7.91 -8.25
C PRO A 51 -0.75 -6.80 -8.65
N GLU A 52 -0.12 -6.93 -9.81
CA GLU A 52 0.78 -5.91 -10.39
C GLU A 52 0.08 -4.56 -10.66
N LYS A 53 -1.26 -4.49 -10.55
CA LYS A 53 -2.04 -3.29 -10.86
C LYS A 53 -1.99 -2.18 -9.81
N PHE A 54 -1.09 -2.26 -8.82
CA PHE A 54 -0.80 -1.18 -7.88
C PHE A 54 0.69 -0.79 -7.85
N ALA A 55 1.47 -1.17 -8.87
CA ALA A 55 2.82 -0.64 -9.00
C ALA A 55 2.76 0.86 -9.38
N VAL A 56 3.01 1.73 -8.40
CA VAL A 56 3.24 3.16 -8.62
C VAL A 56 4.43 3.33 -9.55
N ASN A 57 4.18 3.91 -10.72
CA ASN A 57 5.20 4.15 -11.74
C ASN A 57 6.08 5.34 -11.32
N ASN A 58 7.09 5.11 -10.47
CA ASN A 58 8.09 6.13 -10.14
C ASN A 58 9.09 6.29 -11.28
N LYS A 59 8.69 7.06 -12.29
CA LYS A 59 9.52 7.41 -13.45
C LYS A 59 10.42 8.62 -13.19
N VAL A 60 10.92 8.78 -11.96
CA VAL A 60 11.77 9.91 -11.55
C VAL A 60 13.01 9.39 -10.83
N ILE A 61 13.82 8.56 -11.49
CA ILE A 61 15.25 8.43 -11.20
C ILE A 61 15.94 8.14 -12.55
N THR A 62 16.47 9.17 -13.21
CA THR A 62 17.29 9.02 -14.41
C THR A 62 18.57 9.83 -14.27
N GLU A 63 19.60 9.23 -13.67
CA GLU A 63 21.04 9.33 -13.96
C GLU A 63 21.79 8.21 -13.16
N PRO A 64 22.97 7.72 -13.59
CA PRO A 64 23.23 6.29 -13.71
C PRO A 64 23.77 5.61 -12.44
N LEU A 65 22.84 5.01 -11.70
CA LEU A 65 23.01 3.66 -11.14
C LEU A 65 21.82 2.85 -11.68
N GLY A 66 22.03 1.65 -12.23
CA GLY A 66 20.96 0.80 -12.78
C GLY A 66 19.88 0.44 -11.75
N PRO A 67 18.95 -0.50 -12.02
CA PRO A 67 17.95 -0.89 -11.03
C PRO A 67 18.65 -1.62 -9.87
N LEU A 68 19.15 -0.86 -8.90
CA LEU A 68 19.64 -1.38 -7.62
C LEU A 68 18.49 -2.13 -6.97
N SER A 69 18.75 -3.33 -6.45
CA SER A 69 17.81 -3.97 -5.55
C SER A 69 17.50 -3.02 -4.40
N TYR A 70 16.33 -3.13 -3.79
CA TYR A 70 16.01 -2.45 -2.53
C TYR A 70 17.19 -2.56 -1.55
N ASP A 71 17.73 -3.76 -1.38
CA ASP A 71 18.86 -4.04 -0.48
C ASP A 71 20.13 -3.26 -0.87
N ASP A 72 20.40 -3.10 -2.18
CA ASP A 72 21.61 -2.40 -2.63
C ASP A 72 21.47 -0.89 -2.41
N LYS A 73 20.27 -0.34 -2.66
CA LYS A 73 19.97 1.07 -2.37
C LYS A 73 20.07 1.33 -0.87
N MET A 74 19.46 0.48 -0.04
CA MET A 74 19.48 0.67 1.42
C MET A 74 20.89 0.58 1.98
N ARG A 75 21.69 -0.42 1.56
CA ARG A 75 23.10 -0.50 1.98
C ARG A 75 23.90 0.74 1.60
N TYR A 76 23.70 1.27 0.39
CA TYR A 76 24.37 2.49 -0.05
C TYR A 76 24.00 3.71 0.80
N LEU A 77 22.71 3.87 1.17
CA LEU A 77 22.27 4.96 2.03
C LEU A 77 22.78 4.80 3.47
N GLU A 78 22.72 3.59 4.03
CA GLU A 78 23.24 3.29 5.37
C GLU A 78 24.76 3.49 5.47
N ASP A 79 25.51 3.18 4.42
CA ASP A 79 26.96 3.43 4.38
C ASP A 79 27.28 4.92 4.35
N GLN A 80 26.51 5.73 3.62
CA GLN A 80 26.63 7.18 3.68
C GLN A 80 26.29 7.72 5.08
N LEU A 81 25.30 7.13 5.75
CA LEU A 81 24.87 7.57 7.06
C LEU A 81 25.96 7.36 8.13
N LYS A 82 26.80 6.33 7.97
CA LYS A 82 27.97 6.12 8.84
C LYS A 82 28.98 7.27 8.75
N ALA A 83 29.12 7.88 7.57
CA ALA A 83 29.99 9.04 7.37
C ALA A 83 29.36 10.34 7.89
N SER A 84 28.03 10.46 7.81
CA SER A 84 27.27 11.66 8.17
C SER A 84 26.08 11.34 9.11
N PRO A 85 26.32 10.93 10.37
CA PRO A 85 25.27 10.39 11.25
C PRO A 85 24.21 11.43 11.69
N ASN A 86 24.50 12.72 11.53
CA ASN A 86 23.59 13.83 11.88
C ASN A 86 22.89 14.44 10.65
N ASP A 87 22.97 13.79 9.49
CA ASP A 87 22.28 14.25 8.28
C ASP A 87 20.78 13.89 8.35
N ALA A 88 19.96 14.88 8.69
CA ALA A 88 18.51 14.71 8.82
C ALA A 88 17.83 14.32 7.50
N GLU A 89 18.34 14.80 6.36
CA GLU A 89 17.74 14.48 5.06
C GLU A 89 18.05 13.04 4.66
N LEU A 90 19.27 12.57 4.92
CA LEU A 90 19.63 11.17 4.70
C LEU A 90 18.83 10.21 5.60
N TRP A 91 18.62 10.57 6.87
CA TRP A 91 17.68 9.84 7.74
C TRP A 91 16.26 9.80 7.16
N PHE A 92 15.81 10.88 6.53
CA PHE A 92 14.49 10.95 5.91
C PHE A 92 14.40 10.05 4.66
N GLU A 93 15.41 10.02 3.80
CA GLU A 93 15.45 9.13 2.64
C GLU A 93 15.45 7.65 3.07
N ILE A 94 16.30 7.28 4.03
CA ILE A 94 16.36 5.92 4.58
C ILE A 94 15.01 5.53 5.19
N GLY A 95 14.41 6.43 5.97
CA GLY A 95 13.09 6.20 6.57
C GLY A 95 12.00 5.96 5.54
N GLN A 96 12.00 6.68 4.42
CA GLN A 96 11.07 6.44 3.32
C GLN A 96 11.30 5.08 2.67
N GLY A 97 12.57 4.67 2.48
CA GLY A 97 12.91 3.33 1.99
C GLY A 97 12.33 2.23 2.87
N TYR A 98 12.59 2.28 4.18
CA TYR A 98 12.03 1.32 5.13
C TYR A 98 10.51 1.32 5.15
N LEU A 99 9.87 2.51 5.09
CA LEU A 99 8.41 2.61 5.08
C LEU A 99 7.82 1.92 3.84
N LEU A 100 8.40 2.14 2.66
CA LEU A 100 7.96 1.53 1.41
C LEU A 100 8.17 0.01 1.39
N ASN A 101 9.18 -0.51 2.09
CA ASN A 101 9.41 -1.94 2.24
C ASN A 101 8.60 -2.59 3.38
N GLY A 102 7.83 -1.80 4.15
CA GLY A 102 7.04 -2.29 5.28
C GLY A 102 7.86 -2.53 6.56
N GLU A 103 9.08 -2.02 6.64
CA GLU A 103 9.94 -2.09 7.82
C GLU A 103 9.60 -0.97 8.82
N LEU A 104 8.39 -1.03 9.37
CA LEU A 104 7.75 0.07 10.10
C LEU A 104 8.54 0.55 11.34
N ASN A 105 9.15 -0.38 12.07
CA ASN A 105 9.99 -0.03 13.23
C ASN A 105 11.22 0.79 12.81
N ALA A 106 11.92 0.35 11.75
CA ALA A 106 13.11 1.04 11.25
C ALA A 106 12.75 2.41 10.67
N ALA A 107 11.64 2.50 9.93
CA ALA A 107 11.10 3.76 9.43
C ALA A 107 10.78 4.74 10.56
N ASN A 108 10.07 4.30 11.60
CA ASN A 108 9.72 5.13 12.76
C ASN A 108 10.96 5.64 13.51
N ILE A 109 12.00 4.81 13.65
CA ILE A 109 13.28 5.23 14.23
C ILE A 109 13.91 6.33 13.37
N CYS A 110 14.02 6.11 12.06
CA CYS A 110 14.61 7.07 11.13
C CYS A 110 13.90 8.42 11.19
N PHE A 111 12.56 8.44 11.06
CA PHE A 111 11.79 9.68 11.18
C PHE A 111 11.89 10.31 12.57
N GLY A 112 12.13 9.52 13.62
CA GLY A 112 12.49 10.03 14.94
C GLY A 112 13.79 10.85 14.95
N TYR A 113 14.83 10.40 14.22
CA TYR A 113 16.07 11.16 14.02
C TYR A 113 15.82 12.43 13.20
N VAL A 114 15.04 12.34 12.12
CA VAL A 114 14.66 13.50 11.29
C VAL A 114 14.07 14.62 12.15
N ILE A 115 13.03 14.32 12.94
CA ILE A 115 12.37 15.32 13.79
C ILE A 115 13.32 15.92 14.85
N ARG A 116 14.32 15.17 15.30
CA ARG A 116 15.28 15.64 16.32
C ARG A 116 16.42 16.48 15.74
N LEU A 117 16.84 16.17 14.52
CA LEU A 117 17.99 16.80 13.87
C LEU A 117 17.60 18.02 13.03
N THR A 118 16.34 18.09 12.57
CA THR A 118 15.82 19.25 11.85
C THR A 118 15.33 20.31 12.84
N GLU A 119 15.85 21.53 12.74
CA GLU A 119 15.43 22.68 13.56
C GLU A 119 13.94 23.01 13.37
N GLU A 120 13.50 23.07 12.11
CA GLU A 120 12.11 23.27 11.71
C GLU A 120 11.64 22.14 10.79
N PRO A 121 11.08 21.03 11.32
CA PRO A 121 10.66 19.92 10.49
C PRO A 121 9.54 20.30 9.52
N THR A 122 9.60 19.78 8.30
CA THR A 122 8.61 20.08 7.26
C THR A 122 7.30 19.34 7.50
N ALA A 123 6.23 19.79 6.84
CA ALA A 123 4.93 19.10 6.87
C ALA A 123 5.05 17.62 6.45
N ASN A 124 5.85 17.33 5.42
CA ASN A 124 6.08 15.96 4.95
C ASN A 124 6.86 15.11 5.96
N GLN A 125 7.81 15.69 6.69
CA GLN A 125 8.55 14.98 7.74
C GLN A 125 7.64 14.59 8.91
N TYR A 126 6.74 15.49 9.32
CA TYR A 126 5.72 15.16 10.32
C TYR A 126 4.73 14.11 9.82
N ALA A 127 4.22 14.25 8.60
CA ALA A 127 3.28 13.31 7.99
C ALA A 127 3.89 11.91 7.81
N ALA A 128 5.16 11.80 7.42
CA ALA A 128 5.86 10.53 7.27
C ALA A 128 6.03 9.82 8.63
N LYS A 129 6.39 10.56 9.68
CA LYS A 129 6.46 10.02 11.05
C LYS A 129 5.10 9.51 11.52
N ALA A 130 4.04 10.30 11.31
CA ALA A 130 2.67 9.91 11.64
C ALA A 130 2.27 8.62 10.91
N THR A 131 2.63 8.51 9.63
CA THR A 131 2.34 7.34 8.79
C THR A 131 3.05 6.10 9.32
N ALA A 132 4.34 6.20 9.65
CA ALA A 132 5.09 5.08 10.22
C ALA A 132 4.50 4.61 11.56
N GLN A 133 4.14 5.54 12.45
CA GLN A 133 3.50 5.21 13.73
C GLN A 133 2.12 4.59 13.55
N TYR A 134 1.29 5.14 12.67
CA TYR A 134 -0.04 4.59 12.39
C TYR A 134 0.01 3.13 11.95
N TYR A 135 0.87 2.80 11.00
CA TYR A 135 1.02 1.41 10.57
C TYR A 135 1.68 0.54 11.64
N LEU A 136 2.66 1.06 12.37
CA LEU A 136 3.32 0.33 13.46
C LEU A 136 2.32 -0.04 14.57
N HIS A 137 1.38 0.85 14.86
CA HIS A 137 0.31 0.66 15.86
C HIS A 137 -0.91 -0.09 15.30
N SER A 138 -0.72 -0.88 14.23
CA SER A 138 -1.79 -1.68 13.62
C SER A 138 -3.00 -0.85 13.20
N GLN A 139 -2.75 0.36 12.68
CA GLN A 139 -3.78 1.30 12.20
C GLN A 139 -4.69 1.82 13.31
N LEU A 140 -4.21 1.82 14.56
CA LEU A 140 -4.84 2.53 15.66
C LEU A 140 -4.42 4.00 15.62
N PHE A 141 -5.38 4.88 15.39
CA PHE A 141 -5.16 6.32 15.45
C PHE A 141 -5.15 6.78 16.92
N ASP A 142 -4.03 7.36 17.36
CA ASP A 142 -3.81 7.82 18.74
C ASP A 142 -3.47 9.32 18.80
N GLU A 143 -3.32 9.84 20.02
CA GLU A 143 -3.06 11.26 20.28
C GLU A 143 -1.69 11.72 19.72
N ASP A 144 -0.69 10.84 19.64
CA ASP A 144 0.62 11.19 19.11
C ASP A 144 0.58 11.34 17.59
N ILE A 145 -0.16 10.46 16.91
CA ILE A 145 -0.43 10.55 15.47
C ILE A 145 -1.22 11.84 15.17
N GLU A 146 -2.24 12.16 15.97
CA GLU A 146 -3.03 13.38 15.83
C GLU A 146 -2.14 14.63 15.92
N LYS A 147 -1.29 14.72 16.96
CA LYS A 147 -0.35 15.84 17.13
C LYS A 147 0.61 16.01 15.96
N LEU A 148 1.09 14.92 15.38
CA LEU A 148 1.99 14.99 14.21
C LEU A 148 1.25 15.51 12.97
N LEU A 149 0.03 15.03 12.74
CA LEU A 149 -0.79 15.47 11.62
C LEU A 149 -1.23 16.92 11.77
N ASP A 150 -1.56 17.36 13.00
CA ASP A 150 -1.87 18.76 13.29
C ASP A 150 -0.68 19.67 12.97
N LYS A 151 0.54 19.28 13.36
CA LYS A 151 1.75 20.02 13.00
C LYS A 151 1.96 20.06 11.49
N ALA A 152 1.76 18.94 10.80
CA ALA A 152 1.89 18.88 9.34
C ALA A 152 0.90 19.83 8.65
N LEU A 153 -0.38 19.79 9.06
CA LEU A 153 -1.45 20.58 8.47
C LEU A 153 -1.40 22.06 8.87
N ALA A 154 -0.80 22.40 10.02
CA ALA A 154 -0.52 23.78 10.40
C ALA A 154 0.55 24.42 9.51
N LEU A 155 1.55 23.66 9.08
CA LEU A 155 2.59 24.10 8.15
C LEU A 155 2.10 24.13 6.70
N ASP A 156 1.27 23.14 6.34
CA ASP A 156 0.74 22.97 5.00
C ASP A 156 -0.67 22.38 5.07
N GLU A 157 -1.68 23.25 5.00
CA GLU A 157 -3.08 22.86 5.10
C GLU A 157 -3.52 21.83 4.04
N TYR A 158 -2.83 21.81 2.90
CA TYR A 158 -3.09 20.93 1.76
C TYR A 158 -2.07 19.79 1.66
N ASN A 159 -1.37 19.47 2.76
CA ASN A 159 -0.34 18.44 2.74
C ASN A 159 -0.92 17.08 2.32
N GLN A 160 -0.53 16.62 1.13
CA GLN A 160 -1.09 15.41 0.54
C GLN A 160 -0.83 14.17 1.40
N ALA A 161 0.36 14.03 1.99
CA ALA A 161 0.70 12.87 2.81
C ALA A 161 -0.17 12.80 4.07
N ALA A 162 -0.30 13.92 4.80
CA ALA A 162 -1.12 14.02 5.99
C ALA A 162 -2.60 13.75 5.70
N LEU A 163 -3.15 14.42 4.68
CA LEU A 163 -4.56 14.24 4.29
C LEU A 163 -4.85 12.84 3.77
N THR A 164 -3.89 12.19 3.10
CA THR A 164 -4.02 10.80 2.65
C THR A 164 -4.10 9.85 3.84
N LEU A 165 -3.29 10.05 4.88
CA LEU A 165 -3.34 9.23 6.10
C LEU A 165 -4.69 9.38 6.81
N ILE A 166 -5.16 10.61 7.01
CA ILE A 166 -6.47 10.91 7.61
C ILE A 166 -7.61 10.26 6.81
N ALA A 167 -7.58 10.41 5.48
CA ALA A 167 -8.60 9.81 4.63
C ALA A 167 -8.58 8.28 4.72
N SER A 168 -7.40 7.68 4.79
CA SER A 168 -7.22 6.23 4.90
C SER A 168 -7.77 5.68 6.22
N ASP A 169 -7.45 6.30 7.35
CA ASP A 169 -8.03 5.98 8.67
C ASP A 169 -9.56 6.05 8.63
N HIS A 170 -10.11 7.16 8.14
CA HIS A 170 -11.55 7.32 8.03
C HIS A 170 -12.20 6.29 7.11
N PHE A 171 -11.54 5.90 6.03
CA PHE A 171 -12.04 4.91 5.10
C PHE A 171 -12.11 3.52 5.75
N VAL A 172 -11.03 3.06 6.39
CA VAL A 172 -10.97 1.72 7.00
C VAL A 172 -11.87 1.60 8.23
N THR A 173 -12.12 2.72 8.92
CA THR A 173 -13.09 2.81 10.04
C THR A 173 -14.52 3.11 9.58
N PHE A 174 -14.78 3.01 8.27
CA PHE A 174 -16.09 3.19 7.65
C PHE A 174 -16.74 4.57 7.80
N ARG A 175 -15.95 5.58 8.16
CA ARG A 175 -16.33 7.01 8.19
C ARG A 175 -16.19 7.61 6.78
N TYR A 176 -16.86 7.00 5.80
CA TYR A 176 -16.67 7.30 4.37
C TYR A 176 -16.83 8.77 4.01
N GLN A 177 -17.81 9.47 4.59
CA GLN A 177 -17.99 10.90 4.33
C GLN A 177 -16.78 11.72 4.79
N LYS A 178 -16.18 11.38 5.93
CA LYS A 178 -14.98 12.07 6.41
C LYS A 178 -13.76 11.77 5.53
N ALA A 179 -13.63 10.53 5.05
CA ALA A 179 -12.59 10.16 4.07
C ALA A 179 -12.73 10.97 2.78
N ILE A 180 -13.95 11.07 2.24
CA ILE A 180 -14.27 11.88 1.05
C ILE A 180 -13.88 13.34 1.27
N ASN A 181 -14.19 13.93 2.44
CA ASN A 181 -13.85 15.32 2.73
C ASN A 181 -12.33 15.55 2.74
N ALA A 182 -11.56 14.63 3.34
CA ALA A 182 -10.10 14.74 3.37
C ALA A 182 -9.47 14.63 1.96
N TRP A 183 -9.94 13.68 1.14
CA TRP A 183 -9.51 13.57 -0.26
C TRP A 183 -9.92 14.78 -1.10
N GLN A 184 -11.13 15.30 -0.91
CA GLN A 184 -11.58 16.51 -1.59
C GLN A 184 -10.67 17.68 -1.25
N LYS A 185 -10.27 17.83 0.01
CA LYS A 185 -9.31 18.86 0.42
C LYS A 185 -7.99 18.77 -0.34
N ILE A 186 -7.49 17.57 -0.65
CA ILE A 186 -6.29 17.42 -1.51
C ILE A 186 -6.57 17.95 -2.93
N LEU A 187 -7.75 17.65 -3.50
CA LEU A 187 -8.14 18.11 -4.84
C LEU A 187 -8.35 19.62 -4.92
N ASP A 188 -8.74 20.25 -3.81
CA ASP A 188 -8.94 21.68 -3.70
C ASP A 188 -7.60 22.45 -3.70
N SER A 189 -6.47 21.75 -3.62
CA SER A 189 -5.15 22.37 -3.81
C SER A 189 -4.88 22.71 -5.28
N GLU A 190 -4.16 23.80 -5.51
CA GLU A 190 -3.70 24.23 -6.85
C GLU A 190 -2.45 23.48 -7.33
N ARG A 191 -2.04 22.43 -6.62
CA ARG A 191 -0.84 21.66 -6.91
C ARG A 191 -0.98 20.84 -8.20
N VAL A 192 0.08 20.89 -9.01
CA VAL A 192 0.14 20.24 -10.34
C VAL A 192 0.57 18.77 -10.23
N ASP A 193 1.36 18.44 -9.20
CA ASP A 193 1.90 17.11 -8.91
C ASP A 193 0.89 16.16 -8.24
N VAL A 194 -0.29 16.66 -7.86
CA VAL A 194 -1.36 15.84 -7.29
C VAL A 194 -1.87 14.84 -8.32
N ASP A 195 -1.82 13.55 -7.99
CA ASP A 195 -2.50 12.49 -8.77
C ASP A 195 -4.01 12.54 -8.52
N ARG A 196 -4.66 13.47 -9.25
CA ARG A 196 -6.09 13.72 -9.16
C ARG A 196 -6.91 12.48 -9.54
N VAL A 197 -6.40 11.64 -10.44
CA VAL A 197 -7.12 10.43 -10.90
C VAL A 197 -7.24 9.43 -9.75
N THR A 198 -6.15 9.13 -9.06
CA THR A 198 -6.16 8.21 -7.91
C THR A 198 -7.10 8.70 -6.81
N ILE A 199 -7.05 9.99 -6.48
CA ILE A 199 -7.89 10.57 -5.42
C ILE A 199 -9.38 10.52 -5.80
N ILE A 200 -9.73 10.85 -7.06
CA ILE A 200 -11.11 10.77 -7.55
C ILE A 200 -11.62 9.32 -7.48
N ASN A 201 -10.78 8.34 -7.83
CA ASN A 201 -11.15 6.92 -7.71
C ASN A 201 -11.43 6.52 -6.27
N SER A 202 -10.60 6.93 -5.31
CA SER A 202 -10.82 6.70 -3.87
C SER A 202 -12.13 7.33 -3.37
N ILE A 203 -12.42 8.57 -3.79
CA ILE A 203 -13.68 9.25 -3.48
C ILE A 203 -14.88 8.45 -4.02
N ASN A 204 -14.81 8.01 -5.28
CA ASN A 204 -15.89 7.27 -5.92
C ASN A 204 -16.14 5.92 -5.22
N GLN A 205 -15.09 5.21 -4.83
CA GLN A 205 -15.19 3.97 -4.06
C GLN A 205 -15.86 4.21 -2.71
N ALA A 206 -15.46 5.25 -1.97
CA ALA A 206 -16.10 5.58 -0.70
C ALA A 206 -17.58 5.97 -0.86
N LYS A 207 -17.95 6.68 -1.93
CA LYS A 207 -19.35 6.99 -2.25
C LYS A 207 -20.18 5.73 -2.49
N GLN A 208 -19.65 4.77 -3.25
CA GLN A 208 -20.31 3.49 -3.50
C GLN A 208 -20.55 2.71 -2.19
N LEU A 209 -19.52 2.59 -1.35
CA LEU A 209 -19.62 1.88 -0.07
C LEU A 209 -20.57 2.58 0.91
N MET A 210 -20.59 3.91 0.91
CA MET A 210 -21.52 4.70 1.73
C MET A 210 -22.99 4.49 1.30
N GLN A 211 -23.25 4.39 -0.02
CA GLN A 211 -24.59 4.14 -0.55
C GLN A 211 -25.05 2.71 -0.25
N ALA A 212 -24.16 1.72 -0.37
CA ALA A 212 -24.48 0.32 -0.12
C ALA A 212 -24.84 0.00 1.36
N ARG A 213 -24.62 0.95 2.28
CA ARG A 213 -24.96 0.83 3.70
C ARG A 213 -26.24 1.57 4.11
N ARG A 214 -26.89 2.28 3.19
CA ARG A 214 -28.19 2.92 3.43
C ARG A 214 -29.31 1.95 3.14
#